data_AF-A0A1I8AV77-F1
#
_entry.id   AF-A0A1I8AV77-F1
#
_cell.length_a   1.000
_cell.length_b   1.000
_cell.length_c   1.000
_cell.angle_alpha   90.00
_cell.angle_beta   90.00
_cell.angle_gamma   90.00
#
_symmetry.space_group_name_H-M   'P 1'
#
loop_
_entity.id
_entity.type
_entity.pdbx_description
1 polymer ?
#
loop_
_entity_poly.entity_id
_entity_poly.type
_entity_poly.pdbx_seq_one_letter_code
_entity_poly.pdbx_strand_id
1 'polypeptide(L)'
;MRSILLFFIIPLGLSLACDCFPRADKELFCAADWVGVLKISNSSVDPDEDSHRIFFNGTVSRIFKGSIGESNHVTIETPKSSAACGIEYLEVGESYLLMGKTANGAMKMNICGQLGTRVQPWTNVSQEIKENLEKRRYEPCGKE
;
A
#
# COMPACT_ATOMS: atom_id res chain seq x y z
N MET A 1 56.05 5.94 -24.04
CA MET A 1 55.28 4.71 -23.74
C MET A 1 53.90 5.13 -23.28
N ARG A 2 52.86 4.55 -23.91
CA ARG A 2 51.45 4.93 -23.75
C ARG A 2 50.94 4.54 -22.36
N SER A 3 50.54 5.51 -21.53
CA SER A 3 49.75 5.22 -20.34
C SER A 3 48.28 5.28 -20.73
N ILE A 4 47.65 4.11 -20.86
CA ILE A 4 46.23 3.97 -21.21
C ILE A 4 45.45 4.28 -19.93
N LEU A 5 44.78 5.43 -19.89
CA LEU A 5 43.74 5.71 -18.88
C LEU A 5 42.55 4.78 -19.16
N LEU A 6 42.46 3.68 -18.42
CA LEU A 6 41.24 2.88 -18.32
C LEU A 6 40.24 3.63 -17.43
N PHE A 7 39.35 4.38 -18.07
CA PHE A 7 38.13 4.89 -17.44
C PHE A 7 37.26 3.68 -17.04
N PHE A 8 37.38 3.23 -15.79
CA PHE A 8 36.44 2.29 -15.20
C PHE A 8 35.12 3.03 -14.99
N ILE A 9 34.26 3.00 -16.02
CA ILE A 9 32.86 3.38 -15.88
C ILE A 9 32.23 2.29 -15.03
N ILE A 10 32.19 2.51 -13.71
CA ILE A 10 31.44 1.66 -12.78
C ILE A 10 29.97 1.82 -13.18
N PRO A 11 29.28 0.76 -13.62
CA PRO A 11 27.84 0.84 -13.77
C PRO A 11 27.29 1.05 -12.37
N LEU A 12 26.76 2.24 -12.08
CA LEU A 12 25.87 2.46 -10.96
C LEU A 12 24.70 1.50 -11.18
N GLY A 13 24.75 0.34 -10.53
CA GLY A 13 23.64 -0.59 -10.51
C GLY A 13 22.44 0.17 -9.96
N LEU A 14 21.52 0.54 -10.85
CA LEU A 14 20.23 1.07 -10.48
C LEU A 14 19.59 -0.05 -9.65
N SER A 15 19.58 0.13 -8.33
CA SER A 15 18.95 -0.81 -7.41
C SER A 15 17.51 -0.99 -7.89
N LEU A 16 17.13 -2.24 -8.17
CA LEU A 16 15.78 -2.61 -8.58
C LEU A 16 14.80 -1.99 -7.59
N ALA A 17 13.98 -1.07 -8.09
CA ALA A 17 12.83 -0.56 -7.37
C ALA A 17 11.87 -1.73 -7.08
N CYS A 18 10.92 -1.51 -6.17
CA CYS A 18 9.84 -2.46 -5.97
C CYS A 18 9.13 -2.74 -7.30
N ASP A 19 9.11 -4.00 -7.73
CA ASP A 19 8.36 -4.47 -8.88
C ASP A 19 7.26 -5.43 -8.42
N CYS A 20 6.03 -5.14 -8.84
CA CYS A 20 4.85 -5.85 -8.39
C CYS A 20 4.39 -6.79 -9.48
N PHE A 21 4.20 -8.07 -9.15
CA PHE A 21 3.59 -9.00 -10.08
C PHE A 21 2.14 -8.57 -10.36
N PRO A 22 1.74 -8.36 -11.63
CA PRO A 22 0.37 -8.00 -11.98
C PRO A 22 -0.61 -9.07 -11.52
N ARG A 23 -1.65 -8.66 -10.79
CA ARG A 23 -2.73 -9.55 -10.31
C ARG A 23 -4.07 -8.93 -10.61
N ALA A 24 -5.09 -9.76 -10.77
CA ALA A 24 -6.44 -9.27 -10.96
C ALA A 24 -6.96 -8.62 -9.67
N ASP A 25 -7.81 -7.60 -9.81
CA ASP A 25 -8.40 -6.88 -8.66
C ASP A 25 -9.12 -7.84 -7.69
N LYS A 26 -9.79 -8.87 -8.20
CA LYS A 26 -10.43 -9.89 -7.37
C LYS A 26 -9.40 -10.68 -6.54
N GLU A 27 -8.28 -11.07 -7.12
CA GLU A 27 -7.22 -11.79 -6.41
C GLU A 27 -6.61 -10.91 -5.31
N LEU A 28 -6.35 -9.64 -5.61
CA LEU A 28 -5.85 -8.66 -4.64
C LEU A 28 -6.85 -8.47 -3.48
N PHE A 29 -8.12 -8.23 -3.81
CA PHE A 29 -9.20 -8.12 -2.83
C PHE A 29 -9.30 -9.37 -1.96
N CYS A 30 -9.20 -10.55 -2.56
CA CYS A 30 -9.28 -11.81 -1.83
C CYS A 30 -8.05 -12.09 -0.98
N ALA A 31 -6.87 -11.69 -1.44
CA ALA A 31 -5.63 -11.77 -0.69
C ALA A 31 -5.59 -10.77 0.48
N ALA A 32 -6.30 -9.65 0.47
CA ALA A 32 -6.31 -8.72 1.60
C ALA A 32 -7.13 -9.25 2.79
N ASP A 33 -6.72 -8.91 4.02
CA ASP A 33 -7.52 -9.19 5.23
C ASP A 33 -8.50 -8.05 5.51
N TRP A 34 -8.16 -6.83 5.08
CA TRP A 34 -8.99 -5.63 5.22
C TRP A 34 -8.96 -4.79 3.94
N VAL A 35 -10.09 -4.16 3.63
CA VAL A 35 -10.25 -3.24 2.49
C VAL A 35 -11.20 -2.13 2.92
N GLY A 36 -10.79 -0.87 2.76
CA GLY A 36 -11.62 0.27 3.18
C GLY A 36 -11.19 1.61 2.61
N VAL A 37 -12.05 2.61 2.82
CA VAL A 37 -11.74 4.02 2.59
C VAL A 37 -11.34 4.65 3.90
N LEU A 38 -10.13 5.19 3.97
CA LEU A 38 -9.54 5.74 5.19
C LEU A 38 -9.13 7.19 4.94
N LYS A 39 -9.46 8.07 5.89
CA LYS A 39 -9.01 9.46 5.89
C LYS A 39 -7.75 9.59 6.75
N ILE A 40 -6.65 10.03 6.14
CA ILE A 40 -5.38 10.14 6.84
C ILE A 40 -5.41 11.35 7.77
N SER A 41 -5.03 11.15 9.02
CA SER A 41 -5.01 12.17 10.07
C SER A 41 -3.60 12.62 10.41
N ASN A 42 -2.63 11.71 10.39
CA ASN A 42 -1.22 12.02 10.53
C ASN A 42 -0.35 10.89 9.95
N SER A 43 0.94 11.14 9.86
CA SER A 43 1.97 10.14 9.62
C SER A 43 3.14 10.31 10.57
N SER A 44 3.82 9.22 10.88
CA SER A 44 5.02 9.22 11.72
C SER A 44 5.98 8.14 11.25
N VAL A 45 7.27 8.45 11.22
CA VAL A 45 8.30 7.43 11.03
C VAL A 45 8.55 6.75 12.36
N ASP A 46 8.83 5.45 12.34
CA ASP A 46 9.23 4.72 13.54
C ASP A 46 10.47 5.37 14.17
N PRO A 47 10.48 5.63 15.49
CA PRO A 47 11.64 6.20 16.17
C PRO A 47 12.86 5.26 16.17
N ASP A 48 12.66 3.95 15.98
CA ASP A 48 13.76 3.03 15.72
C ASP A 48 14.25 3.21 14.27
N GLU A 49 15.39 3.88 14.13
CA GLU A 49 16.02 4.18 12.84
C GLU A 49 16.27 2.92 11.98
N ASP A 50 16.46 1.76 12.62
CA ASP A 50 16.72 0.48 11.95
C ASP A 50 15.43 -0.21 11.46
N SER A 51 14.26 0.18 11.98
CA SER A 51 12.99 -0.49 11.66
C SER A 51 12.50 -0.21 10.23
N HIS A 52 12.95 0.89 9.62
CA HIS A 52 12.58 1.37 8.28
C HIS A 52 11.06 1.37 8.02
N ARG A 53 10.25 1.74 9.01
CA ARG A 53 8.78 1.79 8.92
C ARG A 53 8.23 3.20 8.98
N ILE A 54 7.11 3.40 8.31
CA ILE A 54 6.26 4.57 8.46
C ILE A 54 4.86 4.10 8.87
N PHE A 55 4.25 4.86 9.78
CA PHE A 55 2.92 4.65 10.29
C PHE A 55 2.00 5.76 9.82
N PHE A 56 0.82 5.39 9.36
CA PHE A 56 -0.26 6.32 9.05
C PHE A 56 -1.40 6.10 10.04
N ASN A 57 -1.80 7.16 10.74
CA ASN A 57 -3.02 7.12 11.51
C ASN A 57 -4.16 7.76 10.73
N GLY A 58 -5.34 7.18 10.83
CA GLY A 58 -6.50 7.68 10.11
C GLY A 58 -7.80 7.25 10.75
N THR A 59 -8.89 7.71 10.14
CA THR A 59 -10.24 7.27 10.48
C THR A 59 -10.85 6.49 9.34
N VAL A 60 -11.54 5.42 9.69
CA VAL A 60 -12.26 4.60 8.71
C VAL A 60 -13.54 5.32 8.31
N SER A 61 -13.67 5.60 7.02
CA SER A 61 -14.88 6.17 6.45
C SER A 61 -15.81 5.10 5.90
N ARG A 62 -15.26 4.04 5.30
CA ARG A 62 -16.00 2.89 4.75
C ARG A 62 -15.19 1.61 4.87
N ILE A 63 -15.85 0.48 5.11
CA ILE A 63 -15.25 -0.86 5.11
C ILE A 63 -15.92 -1.69 4.03
N PHE A 64 -15.12 -2.33 3.19
CA PHE A 64 -15.57 -3.28 2.16
C PHE A 64 -15.19 -4.72 2.50
N LYS A 65 -14.13 -4.92 3.28
CA LYS A 65 -13.70 -6.25 3.76
C LYS A 65 -13.05 -6.15 5.12
N GLY A 66 -13.24 -7.19 5.92
CA GLY A 66 -12.67 -7.31 7.25
C GLY A 66 -13.43 -6.50 8.29
N SER A 67 -12.96 -6.54 9.53
CA SER A 67 -13.43 -5.68 10.61
C SER A 67 -12.27 -4.88 11.13
N ILE A 68 -12.45 -3.56 11.16
CA ILE A 68 -11.60 -2.67 11.93
C ILE A 68 -12.36 -2.50 13.25
N GLY A 69 -11.69 -2.66 14.40
CA GLY A 69 -12.32 -2.82 15.72
C GLY A 69 -13.30 -1.70 16.13
N GLU A 70 -13.79 -1.73 17.38
CA GLU A 70 -14.81 -0.77 17.86
C GLU A 70 -14.42 0.72 17.71
N SER A 71 -13.12 1.01 17.64
CA SER A 71 -12.60 2.33 17.30
C SER A 71 -12.57 2.53 15.79
N ASN A 72 -13.18 3.64 15.32
CA ASN A 72 -13.03 4.09 13.94
C ASN A 72 -11.61 4.58 13.61
N HIS A 73 -10.68 4.59 14.58
CA HIS A 73 -9.29 4.97 14.38
C HIS A 73 -8.43 3.75 14.07
N VAL A 74 -7.50 3.94 13.12
CA VAL A 74 -6.55 2.91 12.70
C VAL A 74 -5.16 3.45 12.62
N THR A 75 -4.20 2.57 12.86
CA THR A 75 -2.79 2.76 12.58
C THR A 75 -2.38 1.71 11.55
N ILE A 76 -1.81 2.17 10.43
CA ILE A 76 -1.34 1.29 9.37
C ILE A 76 0.17 1.43 9.22
N GLU A 77 0.86 0.30 9.21
CA GLU A 77 2.30 0.19 8.99
C GLU A 77 2.59 -0.06 7.50
N THR A 78 3.62 0.60 6.97
CA THR A 78 4.20 0.30 5.67
C THR A 78 5.71 0.56 5.68
N PRO A 79 6.51 -0.05 4.79
CA PRO A 79 7.92 0.30 4.67
C PRO A 79 8.11 1.79 4.36
N LYS A 80 9.19 2.38 4.88
CA LYS A 80 9.54 3.81 4.70
C LYS A 80 10.01 4.13 3.28
N SER A 81 10.38 3.12 2.48
CA SER A 81 10.95 3.32 1.14
C SER A 81 10.11 2.65 0.06
N SER A 82 9.87 3.36 -1.03
CA SER A 82 9.28 2.81 -2.25
C SER A 82 10.07 1.65 -2.85
N ALA A 83 11.39 1.59 -2.65
CA ALA A 83 12.23 0.45 -3.06
C ALA A 83 11.84 -0.84 -2.32
N ALA A 84 11.33 -0.72 -1.09
CA ALA A 84 10.80 -1.83 -0.29
C ALA A 84 9.26 -1.96 -0.42
N CYS A 85 8.67 -1.42 -1.48
CA CYS A 85 7.22 -1.41 -1.74
C CYS A 85 6.40 -0.58 -0.73
N GLY A 86 7.07 0.33 -0.04
CA GLY A 86 6.45 1.29 0.88
C GLY A 86 5.55 2.30 0.18
N ILE A 87 4.56 2.78 0.91
CA ILE A 87 3.70 3.90 0.48
C ILE A 87 4.03 5.10 1.36
N GLU A 88 4.78 6.07 0.83
CA GLU A 88 5.29 7.22 1.60
C GLU A 88 4.53 8.54 1.36
N TYR A 89 3.63 8.55 0.37
CA TYR A 89 3.07 9.78 -0.23
C TYR A 89 1.58 10.01 0.07
N LEU A 90 1.06 9.50 1.20
CA LEU A 90 -0.33 9.78 1.59
C LEU A 90 -0.44 11.16 2.25
N GLU A 91 -1.41 11.95 1.80
CA GLU A 91 -1.63 13.31 2.28
C GLU A 91 -2.58 13.34 3.48
N VAL A 92 -2.22 14.14 4.49
CA VAL A 92 -3.08 14.37 5.66
C VAL A 92 -4.34 15.12 5.24
N GLY A 93 -5.49 14.62 5.69
CA GLY A 93 -6.81 15.15 5.36
C GLY A 93 -7.45 14.48 4.14
N GLU A 94 -6.67 13.79 3.32
CA GLU A 94 -7.16 13.12 2.13
C GLU A 94 -7.68 11.70 2.45
N SER A 95 -8.65 11.23 1.65
CA SER A 95 -9.23 9.89 1.81
C SER A 95 -8.75 8.96 0.71
N TYR A 96 -8.30 7.77 1.06
CA TYR A 96 -7.75 6.80 0.12
C TYR A 96 -8.49 5.47 0.22
N LEU A 97 -8.65 4.78 -0.92
CA LEU A 97 -8.95 3.35 -0.91
C LEU A 97 -7.66 2.61 -0.58
N LEU A 98 -7.64 1.95 0.57
CA LEU A 98 -6.48 1.20 1.05
C LEU A 98 -6.88 -0.22 1.40
N MET A 99 -5.93 -1.12 1.27
CA MET A 99 -6.08 -2.50 1.68
C MET A 99 -4.76 -3.09 2.14
N GLY A 100 -4.84 -4.23 2.82
CA GLY A 100 -3.63 -4.86 3.30
C GLY A 100 -3.89 -6.13 4.09
N LYS A 101 -2.86 -6.51 4.84
CA LYS A 101 -2.82 -7.68 5.70
C LYS A 101 -2.86 -7.26 7.16
N THR A 102 -3.32 -8.16 8.02
CA THR A 102 -3.18 -8.01 9.47
C THR A 102 -2.23 -9.08 9.97
N ALA A 103 -1.08 -8.67 10.49
CA ALA A 103 -0.05 -9.58 11.00
C ALA A 103 0.37 -9.14 12.40
N ASN A 104 0.33 -10.05 13.37
CA ASN A 104 0.64 -9.79 14.78
C ASN A 104 -0.17 -8.62 15.37
N GLY A 105 -1.45 -8.49 14.97
CA GLY A 105 -2.33 -7.40 15.40
C GLY A 105 -2.10 -6.05 14.71
N ALA A 106 -1.07 -5.92 13.87
CA ALA A 106 -0.79 -4.71 13.11
C ALA A 106 -1.39 -4.77 11.70
N MET A 107 -2.10 -3.71 11.29
CA MET A 107 -2.52 -3.53 9.91
C MET A 107 -1.33 -3.08 9.07
N LYS A 108 -1.01 -3.83 8.03
CA LYS A 108 0.14 -3.59 7.15
C LYS A 108 -0.30 -3.43 5.71
N MET A 109 0.34 -2.51 5.00
CA MET A 109 0.12 -2.31 3.57
C MET A 109 1.43 -2.15 2.80
N ASN A 110 1.36 -2.41 1.50
CA ASN A 110 2.41 -2.12 0.53
C ASN A 110 1.75 -1.81 -0.82
N ILE A 111 2.51 -1.22 -1.74
CA ILE A 111 1.99 -0.77 -3.03
C ILE A 111 1.50 -1.93 -3.92
N CYS A 112 2.10 -3.12 -3.83
CA CYS A 112 1.74 -4.30 -4.64
C CYS A 112 0.44 -5.00 -4.20
N GLY A 113 -0.08 -4.63 -3.03
CA GLY A 113 -1.29 -5.19 -2.47
C GLY A 113 -2.54 -4.38 -2.74
N GLN A 114 -2.46 -3.27 -3.48
CA GLN A 114 -3.55 -2.30 -3.62
C GLN A 114 -4.40 -2.56 -4.86
N LEU A 115 -5.69 -2.18 -4.81
CA LEU A 115 -6.59 -2.24 -5.96
C LEU A 115 -6.23 -1.19 -7.01
N GLY A 116 -6.34 -1.57 -8.28
CA GLY A 116 -5.90 -0.75 -9.40
C GLY A 116 -4.38 -0.67 -9.54
N THR A 117 -3.91 0.20 -10.42
CA THR A 117 -2.48 0.27 -10.77
C THR A 117 -1.61 0.94 -9.71
N ARG A 118 -2.19 1.84 -8.89
CA ARG A 118 -1.50 2.64 -7.87
C ARG A 118 -2.47 3.09 -6.78
N VAL A 119 -1.93 3.40 -5.59
CA VAL A 119 -2.67 4.12 -4.54
C VAL A 119 -3.08 5.49 -5.06
N GLN A 120 -4.36 5.81 -4.90
CA GLN A 120 -4.93 7.08 -5.33
C GLN A 120 -6.03 7.54 -4.35
N PRO A 121 -6.27 8.85 -4.27
CA PRO A 121 -7.41 9.38 -3.51
C PRO A 121 -8.72 8.71 -3.92
N TRP A 122 -9.63 8.53 -2.98
CA TRP A 122 -10.93 7.89 -3.18
C TRP A 122 -11.74 8.58 -4.28
N THR A 123 -11.62 9.90 -4.39
CA THR A 123 -12.20 10.71 -5.46
C THR A 123 -11.77 10.24 -6.84
N ASN A 124 -10.50 9.83 -6.99
CA ASN A 124 -9.89 9.42 -8.26
C ASN A 124 -10.02 7.92 -8.56
N VAL A 125 -10.43 7.08 -7.59
CA VAL A 125 -10.70 5.66 -7.84
C VAL A 125 -11.76 5.51 -8.93
N SER A 126 -11.51 4.61 -9.89
CA SER A 126 -12.38 4.39 -11.05
C SER A 126 -13.79 3.98 -10.62
N GLN A 127 -14.78 4.37 -11.43
CA GLN A 127 -16.17 4.04 -11.14
C GLN A 127 -16.40 2.51 -11.14
N GLU A 128 -15.69 1.78 -11.98
CA GLU A 128 -15.73 0.32 -12.00
C GLU A 128 -15.32 -0.30 -10.65
N ILE A 129 -14.17 0.12 -10.09
CA ILE A 129 -13.71 -0.38 -8.79
C ILE A 129 -14.72 -0.02 -7.69
N LYS A 130 -15.23 1.22 -7.69
CA LYS A 130 -16.26 1.67 -6.73
C LYS A 130 -17.50 0.79 -6.80
N GLU A 131 -18.03 0.56 -7.99
CA GLU A 131 -19.21 -0.27 -8.18
C GLU A 131 -18.96 -1.73 -7.81
N ASN A 132 -17.80 -2.28 -8.14
CA ASN A 132 -17.45 -3.65 -7.79
C ASN A 132 -17.34 -3.84 -6.27
N LEU A 133 -16.82 -2.84 -5.55
CA LEU A 133 -16.80 -2.83 -4.08
C LEU A 133 -18.21 -2.69 -3.48
N GLU A 134 -18.99 -1.70 -3.92
CA GLU A 134 -20.32 -1.42 -3.39
C GLU A 134 -21.32 -2.55 -3.66
N LYS A 135 -21.24 -3.18 -4.84
CA LYS A 135 -22.08 -4.32 -5.23
C LYS A 135 -21.49 -5.66 -4.78
N ARG A 136 -20.40 -5.66 -4.00
CA ARG A 136 -19.72 -6.86 -3.47
C ARG A 136 -19.33 -7.89 -4.54
N ARG A 137 -18.93 -7.43 -5.74
CA ARG A 137 -18.62 -8.28 -6.90
C ARG A 137 -17.27 -9.01 -6.81
N TYR A 138 -16.37 -8.56 -5.94
CA TYR A 138 -15.13 -9.28 -5.66
C TYR A 138 -15.35 -10.53 -4.79
N GLU A 139 -16.52 -10.64 -4.16
CA GLU A 139 -16.92 -11.82 -3.39
C GLU A 139 -17.78 -12.79 -4.23
N PRO A 140 -17.81 -14.09 -3.88
CA PRO A 140 -17.02 -14.73 -2.83
C PRO A 140 -15.56 -14.94 -3.26
N CYS A 141 -14.68 -14.98 -2.26
CA CYS A 141 -13.29 -15.40 -2.44
C CYS A 141 -13.24 -16.94 -2.44
N GLY A 142 -13.14 -17.52 -3.63
CA GLY A 142 -12.87 -18.94 -3.84
C GLY A 142 -11.37 -19.23 -3.84
N LYS A 143 -11.00 -20.49 -3.59
CA LYS A 143 -9.67 -20.98 -3.95
C LYS A 143 -9.74 -21.27 -5.45
N GLU A 144 -9.10 -20.45 -6.28
CA GLU A 144 -8.74 -20.85 -7.64
C GLU A 144 -7.54 -21.80 -7.57
#